data_AF-A0A2X2KA61-F1
#
_entry.id   AF-A0A2X2KA61-F1
#
_cell.length_a   1.000
_cell.length_b   1.000
_cell.length_c   1.000
_cell.angle_alpha   90.00
_cell.angle_beta   90.00
_cell.angle_gamma   90.00
#
_symmetry.space_group_name_H-M   'P 1'
#
loop_
_entity.id
_entity.type
_entity.pdbx_description
1 polymer ?
#
loop_
_entity_poly.entity_id
_entity_poly.type
_entity_poly.pdbx_seq_one_letter_code
_entity_poly.pdbx_strand_id
1 'polypeptide(L)'
;MAETDVESHGFANVGDISRITDDPQWEKVYVERIVRHIHAQKNHPSIIIWSLGNESGYGCNIRAMYHAAKALDDTRLVHYEEDRDAEVVDIISTMYTRVPLMNEFGEYPHPKPRIICEYAHAMGNGPGGLTEYQNVFYKHDCIQGHYVWEWCDHGIQAQDDNGNVWYKFGGDYGDYPNNYNFCLDGLIYSDQTPRPGLKEYKQVIAPVKIHALDLTRGELKVENKLWFTTLDDYTLHAEVRAEGETLATQQIKLRDVAPNSEAPLQITLPQLDARETFLNITVTKDSRTRYSEAGHSIATYQFPLKENTAQPVPFAPNNARPLTLEDDRLSCTVRGYNFAITFSKMSGKPTSWQVNGESLLTREPKINFFKPMIDNHKQEYEGLWQPNHLQIMQEHLRDFAVEQSDGEVLIISRTVIAPPVFDFGMRCTYIWRITADGQVNVALSGERYGDYPHIIPCIGFTMGING
;
A
#
# COMPACT_ATOMS: atom_id res chain seq x y z
N MET A 1 -16.50 20.04 -1.97
CA MET A 1 -16.38 21.02 -0.88
C MET A 1 -15.63 22.22 -1.43
N ALA A 2 -15.99 23.43 -1.02
CA ALA A 2 -15.23 24.64 -1.35
C ALA A 2 -14.83 25.32 -0.04
N GLU A 3 -13.53 25.49 0.17
CA GLU A 3 -12.98 25.93 1.44
C GLU A 3 -12.59 27.41 1.42
N THR A 4 -12.88 28.07 2.54
CA THR A 4 -12.48 29.45 2.74
C THR A 4 -10.99 29.50 3.02
N ASP A 5 -10.27 30.43 2.40
CA ASP A 5 -8.86 30.72 2.71
C ASP A 5 -8.73 31.25 4.15
N VAL A 6 -8.70 30.37 5.13
CA VAL A 6 -8.48 30.63 6.56
C VAL A 6 -7.71 29.44 7.10
N GLU A 7 -6.44 29.66 7.44
CA GLU A 7 -5.63 28.72 8.20
C GLU A 7 -4.66 29.51 9.09
N SER A 8 -4.54 29.09 10.34
CA SER A 8 -3.70 29.73 11.34
C SER A 8 -2.97 28.71 12.22
N HIS A 9 -2.66 27.55 11.63
CA HIS A 9 -2.02 26.41 12.29
C HIS A 9 -0.77 26.82 13.08
N GLY A 10 0.00 27.81 12.61
CA GLY A 10 1.20 28.30 13.29
C GLY A 10 1.03 28.64 14.78
N PHE A 11 -0.18 28.99 15.25
CA PHE A 11 -0.44 29.22 16.67
C PHE A 11 -0.43 27.96 17.55
N ALA A 12 -0.55 26.76 16.97
CA ALA A 12 -0.35 25.50 17.69
C ALA A 12 1.06 25.42 18.31
N ASN A 13 2.08 25.98 17.65
CA ASN A 13 3.46 26.02 18.16
C ASN A 13 3.62 26.89 19.41
N VAL A 14 2.70 27.81 19.69
CA VAL A 14 2.68 28.62 20.91
C VAL A 14 1.64 28.15 21.92
N GLY A 15 1.02 26.99 21.68
CA GLY A 15 0.10 26.32 22.61
C GLY A 15 -1.34 26.85 22.60
N ASP A 16 -1.72 27.67 21.62
CA ASP A 16 -3.06 28.28 21.54
C ASP A 16 -3.50 28.43 20.07
N ILE A 17 -3.88 27.32 19.44
CA ILE A 17 -4.30 27.31 18.03
C ILE A 17 -5.49 28.26 17.75
N SER A 18 -6.37 28.45 18.76
CA SER A 18 -7.54 29.33 18.69
C SER A 18 -7.24 30.81 18.86
N ARG A 19 -5.97 31.22 19.05
CA ARG A 19 -5.60 32.57 19.51
C ARG A 19 -6.27 33.71 18.76
N ILE A 20 -6.35 33.64 17.43
CA ILE A 20 -7.02 34.66 16.60
C ILE A 20 -8.43 34.25 16.18
N THR A 21 -8.76 32.96 16.30
CA THR A 21 -10.08 32.40 15.98
C THR A 21 -11.10 32.70 17.07
N ASP A 22 -10.65 32.88 18.31
CA ASP A 22 -11.47 33.28 19.46
C ASP A 22 -11.21 34.73 19.92
N ASP A 23 -10.54 35.55 19.10
CA ASP A 23 -10.36 36.98 19.35
C ASP A 23 -11.37 37.79 18.51
N PRO A 24 -12.37 38.46 19.14
CA PRO A 24 -13.37 39.26 18.43
C PRO A 24 -12.80 40.39 17.57
N GLN A 25 -11.56 40.83 17.81
CA GLN A 25 -10.91 41.84 16.95
C GLN A 25 -10.68 41.34 15.52
N TRP A 26 -10.62 40.01 15.33
CA TRP A 26 -10.42 39.36 14.04
C TRP A 26 -11.73 38.96 13.34
N GLU A 27 -12.89 39.12 13.99
CA GLU A 27 -14.19 38.68 13.47
C GLU A 27 -14.44 39.20 12.05
N LYS A 28 -14.20 40.50 11.82
CA LYS A 28 -14.39 41.12 10.51
C LYS A 28 -13.57 40.43 9.42
N VAL A 29 -12.32 40.06 9.71
CA VAL A 29 -11.42 39.42 8.74
C VAL A 29 -11.91 38.01 8.41
N TYR A 30 -12.33 37.25 9.42
CA TYR A 30 -12.89 35.91 9.24
C TYR A 30 -14.18 35.94 8.42
N VAL A 31 -15.14 36.79 8.82
CA VAL A 31 -16.43 36.93 8.15
C VAL A 31 -16.27 37.42 6.71
N GLU A 32 -15.38 38.39 6.45
CA GLU A 32 -15.16 38.89 5.08
C GLU A 32 -14.68 37.78 4.13
N ARG A 33 -13.80 36.89 4.59
CA ARG A 33 -13.27 35.78 3.80
C ARG A 33 -14.38 34.81 3.35
N ILE A 34 -15.23 34.34 4.26
CA ILE A 34 -16.34 33.43 3.91
C ILE A 34 -17.40 34.13 3.04
N VAL A 35 -17.72 35.39 3.34
CA VAL A 35 -18.68 36.18 2.54
C VAL A 35 -18.20 36.30 1.09
N ARG A 36 -16.93 36.68 0.89
CA ARG A 36 -16.33 36.79 -0.46
C ARG A 36 -16.26 35.45 -1.17
N HIS A 37 -15.89 34.39 -0.46
CA HIS A 37 -15.83 33.02 -0.98
C HIS A 37 -17.19 32.57 -1.52
N ILE A 38 -18.25 32.68 -0.71
CA ILE A 38 -19.61 32.31 -1.12
C ILE A 38 -20.09 33.18 -2.29
N HIS A 39 -19.90 34.50 -2.25
CA HIS A 39 -20.32 35.37 -3.35
C HIS A 39 -19.65 35.01 -4.68
N ALA A 40 -18.38 34.60 -4.66
CA ALA A 40 -17.66 34.18 -5.85
C ALA A 40 -18.15 32.82 -6.40
N GLN A 41 -18.63 31.92 -5.52
CA GLN A 41 -18.76 30.50 -5.85
C GLN A 41 -20.20 29.94 -5.81
N LYS A 42 -21.17 30.63 -5.17
CA LYS A 42 -22.52 30.10 -4.85
C LYS A 42 -23.38 29.61 -6.01
N ASN A 43 -23.05 29.98 -7.26
CA ASN A 43 -23.78 29.52 -8.43
C ASN A 43 -23.22 28.22 -9.04
N HIS A 44 -22.16 27.64 -8.48
CA HIS A 44 -21.62 26.36 -8.94
C HIS A 44 -22.37 25.17 -8.32
N PRO A 45 -23.01 24.31 -9.14
CA PRO A 45 -23.74 23.14 -8.64
C PRO A 45 -22.81 22.01 -8.17
N SER A 46 -21.53 22.02 -8.57
CA SER A 46 -20.52 21.08 -8.08
C SER A 46 -20.14 21.32 -6.62
N ILE A 47 -20.39 22.52 -6.10
CA ILE A 47 -20.16 22.86 -4.71
C ILE A 47 -21.43 22.53 -3.94
N ILE A 48 -21.32 21.59 -3.00
CA ILE A 48 -22.44 21.15 -2.14
C ILE A 48 -22.19 21.41 -0.64
N ILE A 49 -20.94 21.76 -0.29
CA ILE A 49 -20.48 22.00 1.08
C ILE A 49 -19.57 23.23 1.09
N TRP A 50 -19.80 24.15 2.01
CA TRP A 50 -18.88 25.23 2.37
C TRP A 50 -18.00 24.78 3.54
N SER A 51 -16.68 24.89 3.41
CA SER A 51 -15.77 24.76 4.55
C SER A 51 -15.37 26.14 5.08
N LEU A 52 -15.38 26.30 6.41
CA LEU A 52 -15.04 27.56 7.08
C LEU A 52 -13.53 27.83 7.13
N GLY A 53 -12.70 26.86 6.77
CA GLY A 53 -11.24 26.96 6.80
C GLY A 53 -10.60 25.67 7.29
N ASN A 54 -9.33 25.74 7.64
CA ASN A 54 -8.52 24.60 8.03
C ASN A 54 -7.69 24.90 9.29
N GLU A 55 -7.44 23.89 10.13
CA GLU A 55 -6.47 23.88 11.25
C GLU A 55 -6.25 25.23 11.96
N SER A 56 -7.34 25.89 12.34
CA SER A 56 -7.37 27.24 12.92
C SER A 56 -7.92 27.24 14.36
N GLY A 57 -8.13 26.08 14.97
CA GLY A 57 -8.83 25.97 16.25
C GLY A 57 -10.30 26.39 16.15
N TYR A 58 -10.96 26.59 17.27
CA TYR A 58 -12.38 26.95 17.31
C TYR A 58 -12.64 28.14 18.26
N GLY A 59 -13.61 28.99 17.93
CA GLY A 59 -13.85 30.24 18.65
C GLY A 59 -15.02 31.08 18.11
N CYS A 60 -15.20 32.27 18.68
CA CYS A 60 -16.25 33.23 18.30
C CYS A 60 -16.28 33.55 16.79
N ASN A 61 -15.12 33.60 16.13
CA ASN A 61 -15.06 33.98 14.71
C ASN A 61 -15.58 32.87 13.79
N ILE A 62 -15.42 31.59 14.15
CA ILE A 62 -16.02 30.46 13.39
C ILE A 62 -17.54 30.51 13.49
N ARG A 63 -18.09 30.81 14.67
CA ARG A 63 -19.53 30.98 14.87
C ARG A 63 -20.08 32.13 14.03
N ALA A 64 -19.39 33.27 14.01
CA ALA A 64 -19.75 34.40 13.16
C ALA A 64 -19.69 34.04 11.66
N MET A 65 -18.67 33.31 11.22
CA MET A 65 -18.56 32.82 9.84
C MET A 65 -19.70 31.87 9.46
N TYR A 66 -20.04 30.91 10.33
CA TYR A 66 -21.17 30.00 10.09
C TYR A 66 -22.48 30.77 9.90
N HIS A 67 -22.80 31.71 10.81
CA HIS A 67 -24.03 32.48 10.71
C HIS A 67 -24.07 33.34 9.43
N ALA A 68 -22.95 33.97 9.06
CA ALA A 68 -22.84 34.70 7.80
C ALA A 68 -23.02 33.78 6.58
N ALA A 69 -22.45 32.57 6.61
CA ALA A 69 -22.59 31.58 5.55
C ALA A 69 -24.05 31.15 5.38
N LYS A 70 -24.73 30.72 6.45
CA LYS A 70 -26.14 30.30 6.40
C LYS A 70 -27.09 31.45 6.04
N ALA A 71 -26.78 32.69 6.42
CA ALA A 71 -27.57 33.85 6.03
C ALA A 71 -27.46 34.17 4.53
N LEU A 72 -26.31 33.87 3.90
CA LEU A 72 -26.08 34.09 2.47
C LEU A 72 -26.54 32.92 1.59
N ASP A 73 -26.43 31.69 2.10
CA ASP A 73 -26.74 30.46 1.40
C ASP A 73 -27.17 29.35 2.38
N ASP A 74 -28.48 29.10 2.46
CA ASP A 74 -29.05 28.00 3.24
C ASP A 74 -29.19 26.70 2.44
N THR A 75 -28.83 26.70 1.15
CA THR A 75 -29.00 25.56 0.24
C THR A 75 -27.89 24.52 0.33
N ARG A 76 -26.81 24.83 1.06
CA ARG A 76 -25.61 23.98 1.22
C ARG A 76 -25.30 23.72 2.69
N LEU A 77 -24.59 22.61 2.92
CA LEU A 77 -24.09 22.22 4.23
C LEU A 77 -22.82 23.02 4.56
N VAL A 78 -22.59 23.27 5.85
CA VAL A 78 -21.35 23.88 6.35
C VAL A 78 -20.52 22.85 7.11
N HIS A 79 -19.23 22.84 6.87
CA HIS A 79 -18.24 21.97 7.47
C HIS A 79 -17.09 22.81 8.06
N TYR A 80 -16.50 22.32 9.14
CA TYR A 80 -15.26 22.80 9.71
C TYR A 80 -14.74 21.73 10.67
N GLU A 81 -13.47 21.33 10.56
CA GLU A 81 -12.97 20.17 11.29
C GLU A 81 -12.83 20.42 12.80
N GLU A 82 -12.35 21.60 13.19
CA GLU A 82 -12.06 21.90 14.59
C GLU A 82 -13.33 22.19 15.43
N ASP A 83 -14.52 22.25 14.83
CA ASP A 83 -15.80 22.22 15.56
C ASP A 83 -16.13 20.79 16.01
N ARG A 84 -15.32 20.26 16.93
CA ARG A 84 -15.35 18.85 17.36
C ARG A 84 -16.62 18.46 18.12
N ASP A 85 -17.27 19.45 18.75
CA ASP A 85 -18.55 19.28 19.43
C ASP A 85 -19.75 19.51 18.50
N ALA A 86 -19.48 19.84 17.23
CA ALA A 86 -20.47 20.13 16.22
C ALA A 86 -21.49 21.19 16.66
N GLU A 87 -21.04 22.27 17.29
CA GLU A 87 -21.89 23.34 17.80
C GLU A 87 -22.63 24.04 16.65
N VAL A 88 -21.88 24.41 15.60
CA VAL A 88 -22.42 25.19 14.48
C VAL A 88 -22.38 24.44 13.16
N VAL A 89 -21.46 23.50 12.92
CA VAL A 89 -21.38 22.81 11.61
C VAL A 89 -22.57 21.90 11.31
N ASP A 90 -22.87 21.67 10.03
CA ASP A 90 -23.89 20.72 9.58
C ASP A 90 -23.31 19.29 9.41
N ILE A 91 -21.99 19.16 9.26
CA ILE A 91 -21.25 17.90 9.08
C ILE A 91 -20.12 17.83 10.09
N ILE A 92 -20.02 16.72 10.82
CA ILE A 92 -18.89 16.46 11.73
C ILE A 92 -17.71 15.96 10.91
N SER A 93 -16.51 16.39 11.28
CA SER A 93 -15.30 15.97 10.62
C SER A 93 -14.17 15.66 11.58
N THR A 94 -13.17 14.99 11.03
CA THR A 94 -11.89 14.70 11.66
C THR A 94 -10.82 14.64 10.57
N MET A 95 -9.56 14.81 10.96
CA MET A 95 -8.40 14.42 10.16
C MET A 95 -7.72 13.18 10.74
N TYR A 96 -7.23 12.29 9.87
CA TYR A 96 -6.36 11.14 10.18
C TYR A 96 -6.87 10.18 11.28
N THR A 97 -8.17 10.16 11.53
CA THR A 97 -8.77 9.27 12.53
C THR A 97 -8.63 7.82 12.08
N ARG A 98 -8.00 6.99 12.91
CA ARG A 98 -7.70 5.58 12.58
C ARG A 98 -8.97 4.75 12.45
N VAL A 99 -8.89 3.69 11.62
CA VAL A 99 -9.98 2.74 11.35
C VAL A 99 -10.75 2.29 12.60
N PRO A 100 -10.12 1.87 13.73
CA PRO A 100 -10.88 1.43 14.90
C PRO A 100 -11.79 2.52 15.49
N LEU A 101 -11.28 3.75 15.58
CA LEU A 101 -12.04 4.89 16.09
C LEU A 101 -13.12 5.35 15.09
N MET A 102 -12.83 5.29 13.78
CA MET A 102 -13.87 5.49 12.76
C MET A 102 -15.00 4.46 12.88
N ASN A 103 -14.69 3.19 13.16
CA ASN A 103 -15.72 2.18 13.39
C ASN A 103 -16.52 2.48 14.66
N GLU A 104 -15.87 2.92 15.74
CA GLU A 104 -16.53 3.33 16.98
C GLU A 104 -17.51 4.51 16.76
N PHE A 105 -17.12 5.52 15.98
CA PHE A 105 -18.04 6.59 15.60
C PHE A 105 -19.26 6.11 14.82
N GLY A 106 -19.14 5.02 14.07
CA GLY A 106 -20.25 4.37 13.39
C GLY A 106 -21.18 3.61 14.34
N GLU A 107 -20.60 2.94 15.34
CA GLU A 107 -21.35 2.19 16.36
C GLU A 107 -22.08 3.12 17.35
N TYR A 108 -21.55 4.33 17.58
CA TYR A 108 -22.13 5.36 18.44
C TYR A 108 -22.29 6.68 17.68
N PRO A 109 -23.27 6.76 16.75
CA PRO A 109 -23.39 7.89 15.83
C PRO A 109 -23.88 9.16 16.52
N HIS A 110 -23.37 10.31 16.07
CA HIS A 110 -23.97 11.61 16.33
C HIS A 110 -25.19 11.83 15.40
N PRO A 111 -26.18 12.68 15.78
CA PRO A 111 -27.29 13.04 14.89
C PRO A 111 -26.90 13.71 13.55
N LYS A 112 -25.67 14.21 13.43
CA LYS A 112 -25.11 14.87 12.24
C LYS A 112 -24.20 13.87 11.51
N PRO A 113 -24.18 13.85 10.16
CA PRO A 113 -23.32 12.95 9.41
C PRO A 113 -21.85 13.29 9.64
N ARG A 114 -21.00 12.29 9.42
CA ARG A 114 -19.54 12.42 9.51
C ARG A 114 -18.89 12.26 8.15
N ILE A 115 -17.93 13.12 7.85
CA ILE A 115 -17.00 12.98 6.72
C ILE A 115 -15.59 13.15 7.26
N ILE A 116 -14.66 12.29 6.87
CA ILE A 116 -13.25 12.48 7.21
C ILE A 116 -12.61 13.42 6.17
N CYS A 117 -12.32 14.68 6.55
CA CYS A 117 -11.83 15.69 5.61
C CYS A 117 -10.39 15.45 5.17
N GLU A 118 -9.62 14.65 5.93
CA GLU A 118 -8.30 14.18 5.53
C GLU A 118 -8.07 12.78 6.08
N TYR A 119 -7.72 11.83 5.21
CA TYR A 119 -7.30 10.49 5.62
C TYR A 119 -6.27 9.94 4.65
N ALA A 120 -5.69 8.79 5.00
CA ALA A 120 -4.82 8.03 4.10
C ALA A 120 -3.68 8.90 3.50
N HIS A 121 -2.89 9.52 4.38
CA HIS A 121 -1.74 10.33 4.00
C HIS A 121 -0.83 9.59 3.01
N ALA A 122 -0.72 10.09 1.79
CA ALA A 122 -0.14 9.39 0.64
C ALA A 122 1.36 9.65 0.43
N MET A 123 2.02 10.27 1.41
CA MET A 123 3.47 10.55 1.41
C MET A 123 4.33 9.34 1.12
N GLY A 124 5.26 9.53 0.17
CA GLY A 124 6.24 8.52 -0.20
C GLY A 124 5.63 7.20 -0.67
N ASN A 125 5.91 6.11 0.04
CA ASN A 125 5.31 4.82 -0.30
C ASN A 125 4.01 4.61 0.51
N GLY A 126 2.92 5.19 -0.01
CA GLY A 126 1.60 5.10 0.57
C GLY A 126 0.49 5.42 -0.44
N PRO A 127 -0.77 5.50 0.02
CA PRO A 127 -1.21 5.14 1.37
C PRO A 127 -1.52 3.63 1.49
N GLY A 128 -1.42 3.09 2.71
CA GLY A 128 -1.86 1.73 3.06
C GLY A 128 -3.16 1.74 3.86
N GLY A 129 -3.85 0.59 3.94
CA GLY A 129 -5.03 0.42 4.79
C GLY A 129 -6.34 1.00 4.23
N LEU A 130 -6.40 1.31 2.93
CA LEU A 130 -7.56 1.94 2.29
C LEU A 130 -8.81 1.06 2.32
N THR A 131 -8.65 -0.26 2.14
CA THR A 131 -9.76 -1.23 2.16
C THR A 131 -10.45 -1.26 3.53
N GLU A 132 -9.69 -1.19 4.60
CA GLU A 132 -10.19 -1.19 5.98
C GLU A 132 -11.05 0.04 6.26
N TYR A 133 -10.63 1.23 5.82
CA TYR A 133 -11.46 2.43 5.88
C TYR A 133 -12.74 2.28 5.05
N GLN A 134 -12.63 1.83 3.81
CA GLN A 134 -13.78 1.69 2.92
C GLN A 134 -14.83 0.71 3.47
N ASN A 135 -14.38 -0.36 4.13
CA ASN A 135 -15.26 -1.31 4.81
C ASN A 135 -16.02 -0.66 5.97
N VAL A 136 -15.38 0.22 6.74
CA VAL A 136 -16.05 1.01 7.78
C VAL A 136 -17.09 1.96 7.16
N PHE A 137 -16.75 2.64 6.07
CA PHE A 137 -17.67 3.56 5.39
C PHE A 137 -18.90 2.85 4.82
N TYR A 138 -18.74 1.64 4.28
CA TYR A 138 -19.87 0.85 3.80
C TYR A 138 -20.70 0.21 4.92
N LYS A 139 -20.12 0.04 6.11
CA LYS A 139 -20.83 -0.55 7.26
C LYS A 139 -21.76 0.45 7.95
N HIS A 140 -21.42 1.74 7.93
CA HIS A 140 -22.07 2.75 8.77
C HIS A 140 -22.62 3.92 7.96
N ASP A 141 -23.95 4.00 7.82
CA ASP A 141 -24.64 5.04 7.03
C ASP A 141 -24.35 6.48 7.49
N CYS A 142 -23.98 6.67 8.77
CA CYS A 142 -23.63 7.98 9.32
C CYS A 142 -22.24 8.48 8.87
N ILE A 143 -21.39 7.64 8.28
CA ILE A 143 -20.06 8.00 7.78
C ILE A 143 -20.13 8.08 6.26
N GLN A 144 -20.26 9.30 5.73
CA GLN A 144 -20.75 9.55 4.37
C GLN A 144 -19.68 10.04 3.40
N GLY A 145 -18.40 9.88 3.72
CA GLY A 145 -17.35 10.23 2.79
C GLY A 145 -15.99 10.39 3.43
N HIS A 146 -15.04 10.70 2.55
CA HIS A 146 -13.64 10.85 2.86
C HIS A 146 -12.96 11.69 1.79
N TYR A 147 -11.82 12.28 2.15
CA TYR A 147 -10.92 12.97 1.23
C TYR A 147 -9.49 12.49 1.51
N VAL A 148 -8.85 11.86 0.52
CA VAL A 148 -7.45 11.42 0.64
C VAL A 148 -6.55 12.65 0.72
N TRP A 149 -5.58 12.64 1.63
CA TRP A 149 -4.48 13.60 1.63
C TRP A 149 -3.27 13.03 0.90
N GLU A 150 -2.88 13.52 -0.27
CA GLU A 150 -3.58 14.48 -1.12
C GLU A 150 -3.48 14.09 -2.61
N TRP A 151 -3.83 14.99 -3.54
CA TRP A 151 -3.88 14.63 -4.95
C TRP A 151 -2.48 14.51 -5.57
N CYS A 152 -1.62 15.53 -5.42
CA CYS A 152 -0.38 15.69 -6.17
C CYS A 152 0.79 16.11 -5.28
N ASP A 153 1.96 15.52 -5.49
CA ASP A 153 3.20 15.97 -4.85
C ASP A 153 3.52 17.42 -5.24
N HIS A 154 3.86 18.27 -4.26
CA HIS A 154 4.22 19.68 -4.45
C HIS A 154 5.73 19.90 -4.68
N GLY A 155 6.36 19.04 -5.47
CA GLY A 155 7.74 19.20 -5.93
C GLY A 155 7.86 20.20 -7.08
N ILE A 156 8.87 21.07 -7.02
CA ILE A 156 9.12 22.08 -8.06
C ILE A 156 10.10 21.49 -9.08
N GLN A 157 9.68 21.44 -10.34
CA GLN A 157 10.51 20.93 -11.43
C GLN A 157 11.82 21.72 -11.55
N ALA A 158 12.94 21.00 -11.63
CA ALA A 158 14.29 21.50 -11.81
C ALA A 158 15.07 20.61 -12.80
N GLN A 159 16.30 21.00 -13.11
CA GLN A 159 17.25 20.21 -13.90
C GLN A 159 18.57 20.06 -13.15
N ASP A 160 19.24 18.92 -13.30
CA ASP A 160 20.60 18.72 -12.81
C ASP A 160 21.64 19.27 -13.82
N ASP A 161 22.94 19.20 -13.48
CA ASP A 161 24.03 19.68 -14.34
C ASP A 161 24.11 18.95 -15.69
N ASN A 162 23.49 17.78 -15.82
CA ASN A 162 23.43 16.98 -17.04
C ASN A 162 22.13 17.20 -17.84
N GLY A 163 21.22 18.06 -17.36
CA GLY A 163 19.93 18.34 -17.98
C GLY A 163 18.83 17.33 -17.65
N ASN A 164 19.03 16.42 -16.69
CA ASN A 164 17.99 15.49 -16.26
C ASN A 164 16.95 16.24 -15.41
N VAL A 165 15.67 15.97 -15.67
CA VAL A 165 14.58 16.52 -14.88
C VAL A 165 14.56 15.88 -13.50
N TRP A 166 14.41 16.71 -12.46
CA TRP A 166 14.18 16.30 -11.09
C TRP A 166 13.23 17.28 -10.39
N TYR A 167 12.76 16.93 -9.19
CA TYR A 167 11.81 17.75 -8.43
C TYR A 167 12.40 18.15 -7.08
N LYS A 168 12.53 19.46 -6.88
CA LYS A 168 13.01 20.08 -5.65
C LYS A 168 11.89 20.21 -4.62
N PHE A 169 12.23 20.09 -3.35
CA PHE A 169 11.32 20.30 -2.22
C PHE A 169 12.00 21.12 -1.11
N GLY A 170 11.40 21.20 0.08
CA GLY A 170 11.88 22.05 1.18
C GLY A 170 13.38 21.88 1.47
N GLY A 171 14.12 22.99 1.51
CA GLY A 171 15.56 23.04 1.72
C GLY A 171 16.41 23.09 0.44
N ASP A 172 15.90 22.64 -0.72
CA ASP A 172 16.66 22.63 -1.99
C ASP A 172 16.88 24.03 -2.60
N TYR A 173 16.24 25.06 -2.03
CA TYR A 173 16.41 26.46 -2.38
C TYR A 173 17.18 27.26 -1.32
N GLY A 174 17.71 26.59 -0.29
CA GLY A 174 18.38 27.25 0.84
C GLY A 174 17.40 27.92 1.82
N ASP A 175 16.11 27.63 1.70
CA ASP A 175 15.06 28.04 2.62
C ASP A 175 15.22 27.36 3.99
N TYR A 176 15.15 28.15 5.07
CA TYR A 176 15.22 27.68 6.44
C TYR A 176 14.44 28.62 7.38
N PRO A 177 13.62 28.09 8.31
CA PRO A 177 13.30 26.67 8.50
C PRO A 177 12.45 26.08 7.36
N ASN A 178 12.48 24.75 7.20
CA ASN A 178 11.67 24.00 6.23
C ASN A 178 11.27 22.61 6.78
N ASN A 179 10.32 21.96 6.12
CA ASN A 179 9.79 20.63 6.49
C ASN A 179 10.21 19.53 5.50
N TYR A 180 11.31 19.73 4.77
CA TYR A 180 11.84 18.78 3.79
C TYR A 180 10.77 18.28 2.80
N ASN A 181 10.63 16.95 2.66
CA ASN A 181 9.74 16.30 1.70
C ASN A 181 8.30 16.14 2.21
N PHE A 182 7.92 16.79 3.32
CA PHE A 182 6.54 16.73 3.83
C PHE A 182 5.51 17.27 2.83
N CYS A 183 5.93 18.03 1.82
CA CYS A 183 5.09 18.48 0.70
C CYS A 183 5.02 17.47 -0.47
N LEU A 184 5.50 16.23 -0.32
CA LEU A 184 5.47 15.17 -1.33
C LEU A 184 4.55 14.02 -0.90
N ASP A 185 3.27 14.36 -0.80
CA ASP A 185 2.17 13.63 -0.19
C ASP A 185 1.00 13.34 -1.14
N GLY A 186 1.24 13.35 -2.44
CA GLY A 186 0.22 13.11 -3.47
C GLY A 186 -0.03 11.65 -3.82
N LEU A 187 -1.23 11.34 -4.30
CA LEU A 187 -1.55 10.11 -5.05
C LEU A 187 -0.91 10.08 -6.44
N ILE A 188 -0.50 11.23 -6.96
CA ILE A 188 0.29 11.37 -8.21
C ILE A 188 1.57 12.16 -7.94
N TYR A 189 2.59 11.87 -8.73
CA TYR A 189 3.83 12.65 -8.71
C TYR A 189 3.61 14.08 -9.27
N SER A 190 4.58 14.97 -9.06
CA SER A 190 4.51 16.36 -9.52
C SER A 190 4.39 16.53 -11.05
N ASP A 191 4.77 15.52 -11.82
CA ASP A 191 4.58 15.43 -13.28
C ASP A 191 3.19 14.88 -13.68
N GLN A 192 2.31 14.66 -12.71
CA GLN A 192 0.99 14.05 -12.81
C GLN A 192 0.97 12.55 -13.10
N THR A 193 2.12 11.87 -13.05
CA THR A 193 2.20 10.42 -13.22
C THR A 193 1.54 9.72 -12.02
N PRO A 194 0.56 8.81 -12.25
CA PRO A 194 -0.07 8.03 -11.18
C PRO A 194 0.91 7.18 -10.37
N ARG A 195 0.82 7.26 -9.04
CA ARG A 195 1.57 6.39 -8.13
C ARG A 195 0.82 5.06 -7.91
N PRO A 196 1.50 4.03 -7.38
CA PRO A 196 0.83 2.78 -6.99
C PRO A 196 -0.37 2.99 -6.04
N GLY A 197 -0.28 3.95 -5.11
CA GLY A 197 -1.37 4.30 -4.19
C GLY A 197 -2.68 4.70 -4.90
N LEU A 198 -2.60 5.41 -6.03
CA LEU A 198 -3.80 5.76 -6.81
C LEU A 198 -4.46 4.53 -7.44
N LYS A 199 -3.68 3.53 -7.85
CA LYS A 199 -4.20 2.27 -8.40
C LYS A 199 -4.97 1.49 -7.34
N GLU A 200 -4.43 1.45 -6.12
CA GLU A 200 -5.12 0.83 -4.97
C GLU A 200 -6.40 1.59 -4.65
N TYR A 201 -6.35 2.91 -4.52
CA TYR A 201 -7.52 3.74 -4.25
C TYR A 201 -8.62 3.54 -5.30
N LYS A 202 -8.27 3.53 -6.59
CA LYS A 202 -9.20 3.22 -7.70
C LYS A 202 -9.95 1.91 -7.46
N GLN A 203 -9.23 0.85 -7.09
CA GLN A 203 -9.84 -0.47 -6.86
C GLN A 203 -10.74 -0.46 -5.62
N VAL A 204 -10.27 0.16 -4.53
CA VAL A 204 -11.00 0.25 -3.25
C VAL A 204 -12.32 0.98 -3.42
N ILE A 205 -12.35 2.11 -4.15
CA ILE A 205 -13.58 2.89 -4.34
C ILE A 205 -14.42 2.43 -5.54
N ALA A 206 -13.98 1.42 -6.29
CA ALA A 206 -14.65 1.02 -7.51
C ALA A 206 -16.14 0.69 -7.24
N PRO A 207 -17.08 1.23 -8.03
CA PRO A 207 -18.50 1.20 -7.67
C PRO A 207 -19.19 -0.13 -8.01
N VAL A 208 -18.53 -1.03 -8.75
CA VAL A 208 -19.05 -2.37 -9.04
C VAL A 208 -18.26 -3.37 -8.20
N LYS A 209 -18.91 -3.94 -7.18
CA LYS A 209 -18.32 -4.93 -6.27
C LYS A 209 -18.68 -6.35 -6.70
N ILE A 210 -17.70 -7.24 -6.70
CA ILE A 210 -17.88 -8.67 -7.00
C ILE A 210 -17.50 -9.46 -5.76
N HIS A 211 -18.40 -10.30 -5.31
CA HIS A 211 -18.22 -11.12 -4.10
C HIS A 211 -18.38 -12.60 -4.47
N ALA A 212 -17.53 -13.45 -3.90
CA ALA A 212 -17.67 -14.89 -4.01
C ALA A 212 -18.77 -15.41 -3.06
N LEU A 213 -19.66 -16.27 -3.57
CA LEU A 213 -20.65 -16.98 -2.76
C LEU A 213 -20.31 -18.47 -2.65
N ASP A 214 -20.18 -19.15 -3.80
CA ASP A 214 -19.69 -20.53 -3.90
C ASP A 214 -18.87 -20.69 -5.18
N LEU A 215 -17.56 -20.56 -5.06
CA LEU A 215 -16.61 -20.66 -6.17
C LEU A 215 -16.54 -22.07 -6.77
N THR A 216 -16.93 -23.11 -6.06
CA THR A 216 -16.93 -24.48 -6.61
C THR A 216 -18.03 -24.67 -7.64
N ARG A 217 -19.10 -23.88 -7.50
CA ARG A 217 -20.26 -23.84 -8.40
C ARG A 217 -20.24 -22.64 -9.33
N GLY A 218 -19.25 -21.74 -9.24
CA GLY A 218 -19.18 -20.51 -10.02
C GLY A 218 -20.20 -19.45 -9.59
N GLU A 219 -20.71 -19.53 -8.36
CA GLU A 219 -21.72 -18.61 -7.82
C GLU A 219 -21.04 -17.38 -7.18
N LEU A 220 -21.39 -16.21 -7.70
CA LEU A 220 -20.91 -14.91 -7.28
C LEU A 220 -22.10 -13.97 -7.01
N LYS A 221 -21.80 -12.80 -6.46
CA LYS A 221 -22.73 -11.68 -6.33
C LYS A 221 -22.10 -10.43 -6.92
N VAL A 222 -22.87 -9.68 -7.70
CA VAL A 222 -22.52 -8.32 -8.11
C VAL A 222 -23.30 -7.33 -7.27
N GLU A 223 -22.65 -6.26 -6.85
CA GLU A 223 -23.24 -5.18 -6.08
C GLU A 223 -22.92 -3.84 -6.74
N ASN A 224 -23.96 -3.03 -6.93
CA ASN A 224 -23.90 -1.70 -7.50
C ASN A 224 -23.87 -0.65 -6.38
N LYS A 225 -22.73 0.03 -6.20
CA LYS A 225 -22.56 1.13 -5.25
C LYS A 225 -22.78 2.52 -5.85
N LEU A 226 -23.29 2.62 -7.09
CA LEU A 226 -23.72 3.90 -7.67
C LEU A 226 -25.09 4.30 -7.09
N TRP A 227 -25.29 5.61 -6.90
CA TRP A 227 -26.52 6.15 -6.33
C TRP A 227 -27.63 6.45 -7.35
N PHE A 228 -27.28 6.68 -8.62
CA PHE A 228 -28.23 7.18 -9.63
C PHE A 228 -28.25 6.39 -10.94
N THR A 229 -27.37 5.40 -11.11
CA THR A 229 -27.18 4.69 -12.39
C THR A 229 -27.22 3.18 -12.19
N THR A 230 -27.89 2.46 -13.10
CA THR A 230 -27.85 1.00 -13.18
C THR A 230 -26.49 0.52 -13.71
N LEU A 231 -26.24 -0.80 -13.69
CA LEU A 231 -25.04 -1.38 -14.29
C LEU A 231 -25.18 -1.73 -15.78
N ASP A 232 -26.24 -1.29 -16.46
CA ASP A 232 -26.52 -1.63 -17.87
C ASP A 232 -25.44 -1.17 -18.87
N ASP A 233 -24.55 -0.27 -18.47
CA ASP A 233 -23.42 0.20 -19.27
C ASP A 233 -22.08 -0.44 -18.84
N TYR A 234 -22.13 -1.52 -18.05
CA TYR A 234 -20.97 -2.23 -17.56
C TYR A 234 -20.94 -3.67 -18.05
N THR A 235 -19.75 -4.19 -18.31
CA THR A 235 -19.51 -5.56 -18.75
C THR A 235 -18.41 -6.19 -17.91
N LEU A 236 -18.65 -7.42 -17.48
CA LEU A 236 -17.72 -8.26 -16.73
C LEU A 236 -16.99 -9.19 -17.71
N HIS A 237 -15.66 -9.20 -17.66
CA HIS A 237 -14.79 -10.11 -18.40
C HIS A 237 -14.13 -11.06 -17.41
N ALA A 238 -14.55 -12.32 -17.42
CA ALA A 238 -14.03 -13.37 -16.56
C ALA A 238 -13.04 -14.25 -17.33
N GLU A 239 -11.91 -14.57 -16.70
CA GLU A 239 -10.89 -15.49 -17.21
C GLU A 239 -10.52 -16.50 -16.13
N VAL A 240 -10.67 -17.79 -16.44
CA VAL A 240 -10.15 -18.87 -15.59
C VAL A 240 -8.74 -19.20 -16.06
N ARG A 241 -7.74 -18.99 -15.19
CA ARG A 241 -6.32 -19.15 -15.52
C ARG A 241 -5.64 -20.13 -14.59
N ALA A 242 -4.88 -21.07 -15.17
CA ALA A 242 -4.06 -22.03 -14.45
C ALA A 242 -2.58 -21.82 -14.78
N GLU A 243 -1.75 -21.49 -13.77
CA GLU A 243 -0.30 -21.24 -13.92
C GLU A 243 0.07 -20.34 -15.12
N GLY A 244 -0.72 -19.30 -15.38
CA GLY A 244 -0.52 -18.34 -16.47
C GLY A 244 -1.21 -18.70 -17.79
N GLU A 245 -1.71 -19.92 -17.98
CA GLU A 245 -2.51 -20.33 -19.13
C GLU A 245 -3.99 -20.01 -18.92
N THR A 246 -4.70 -19.54 -19.95
CA THR A 246 -6.14 -19.26 -19.90
C THR A 246 -6.93 -20.49 -20.34
N LEU A 247 -7.69 -21.08 -19.41
CA LEU A 247 -8.52 -22.26 -19.66
C LEU A 247 -9.90 -21.91 -20.25
N ALA A 248 -10.48 -20.80 -19.82
CA ALA A 248 -11.78 -20.33 -20.30
C ALA A 248 -11.91 -18.82 -20.13
N THR A 249 -12.73 -18.20 -20.99
CA THR A 249 -13.13 -16.80 -20.90
C THR A 249 -14.64 -16.66 -21.01
N GLN A 250 -15.21 -15.67 -20.32
CA GLN A 250 -16.63 -15.37 -20.37
C GLN A 250 -16.84 -13.85 -20.29
N GLN A 251 -17.74 -13.33 -21.13
CA GLN A 251 -18.23 -11.97 -21.04
C GLN A 251 -19.67 -11.97 -20.55
N ILE A 252 -19.95 -11.20 -19.50
CA ILE A 252 -21.28 -11.11 -18.89
C ILE A 252 -21.68 -9.65 -18.82
N LYS A 253 -22.78 -9.33 -19.50
CA LYS A 253 -23.40 -8.02 -19.42
C LYS A 253 -24.16 -7.91 -18.09
N LEU A 254 -23.85 -6.88 -17.30
CA LEU A 254 -24.56 -6.61 -16.06
C LEU A 254 -25.86 -5.88 -16.41
N ARG A 255 -27.00 -6.58 -16.39
CA ARG A 255 -28.31 -6.01 -16.76
C ARG A 255 -29.18 -5.81 -15.53
N ASP A 256 -29.92 -4.72 -15.50
CA ASP A 256 -31.00 -4.46 -14.54
C ASP A 256 -30.56 -4.46 -13.06
N VAL A 257 -29.27 -4.24 -12.79
CA VAL A 257 -28.77 -4.05 -11.42
C VAL A 257 -28.98 -2.59 -11.03
N ALA A 258 -30.07 -2.33 -10.28
CA ALA A 258 -30.48 -0.99 -9.85
C ALA A 258 -29.40 -0.27 -9.00
N PRO A 259 -29.44 1.06 -8.89
CA PRO A 259 -28.56 1.80 -7.98
C PRO A 259 -28.66 1.28 -6.54
N ASN A 260 -27.53 1.23 -5.84
CA ASN A 260 -27.41 0.75 -4.46
C ASN A 260 -28.11 -0.60 -4.19
N SER A 261 -27.94 -1.57 -5.10
CA SER A 261 -28.55 -2.89 -5.03
C SER A 261 -27.59 -4.01 -5.42
N GLU A 262 -28.01 -5.25 -5.27
CA GLU A 262 -27.22 -6.44 -5.59
C GLU A 262 -28.00 -7.44 -6.44
N ALA A 263 -27.27 -8.25 -7.20
CA ALA A 263 -27.82 -9.32 -8.03
C ALA A 263 -26.91 -10.56 -8.03
N PRO A 264 -27.48 -11.77 -8.14
CA PRO A 264 -26.69 -12.98 -8.30
C PRO A 264 -25.95 -12.96 -9.64
N LEU A 265 -24.76 -13.55 -9.66
CA LEU A 265 -23.92 -13.67 -10.84
C LEU A 265 -23.42 -15.11 -10.95
N GLN A 266 -23.51 -15.70 -12.13
CA GLN A 266 -23.09 -17.07 -12.38
C GLN A 266 -21.99 -17.10 -13.44
N ILE A 267 -20.85 -17.71 -13.10
CA ILE A 267 -19.76 -18.00 -14.03
C ILE A 267 -19.83 -19.48 -14.41
N THR A 268 -19.61 -19.77 -15.69
CA THR A 268 -19.42 -21.15 -16.15
C THR A 268 -17.95 -21.53 -15.97
N LEU A 269 -17.69 -22.52 -15.11
CA LEU A 269 -16.33 -22.99 -14.85
C LEU A 269 -15.95 -24.11 -15.83
N PRO A 270 -14.72 -24.09 -16.39
CA PRO A 270 -14.21 -25.22 -17.16
C PRO A 270 -13.88 -26.39 -16.24
N GLN A 271 -13.58 -27.54 -16.84
CA GLN A 271 -12.94 -28.62 -16.10
C GLN A 271 -11.54 -28.17 -15.65
N LEU A 272 -11.28 -28.25 -14.34
CA LEU A 272 -10.00 -27.87 -13.76
C LEU A 272 -9.04 -29.05 -13.76
N ASP A 273 -7.78 -28.82 -14.15
CA ASP A 273 -6.70 -29.80 -14.05
C ASP A 273 -5.99 -29.72 -12.68
N ALA A 274 -4.82 -30.34 -12.52
CA ALA A 274 -4.13 -30.41 -11.25
C ALA A 274 -3.45 -29.08 -10.82
N ARG A 275 -3.29 -28.11 -11.71
CA ARG A 275 -2.54 -26.87 -11.46
C ARG A 275 -3.31 -25.89 -10.58
N GLU A 276 -2.57 -24.95 -9.98
CA GLU A 276 -3.17 -23.81 -9.30
C GLU A 276 -3.98 -22.97 -10.27
N THR A 277 -5.23 -22.69 -9.92
CA THR A 277 -6.19 -22.03 -10.80
C THR A 277 -6.87 -20.86 -10.10
N PHE A 278 -6.98 -19.73 -10.81
CA PHE A 278 -7.68 -18.54 -10.37
C PHE A 278 -8.77 -18.12 -11.36
N LEU A 279 -9.84 -17.55 -10.83
CA LEU A 279 -10.81 -16.76 -11.57
C LEU A 279 -10.39 -15.28 -11.51
N ASN A 280 -10.08 -14.70 -12.66
CA ASN A 280 -9.78 -13.28 -12.81
C ASN A 280 -11.01 -12.60 -13.41
N ILE A 281 -11.40 -11.45 -12.87
CA ILE A 281 -12.56 -10.69 -13.34
C ILE A 281 -12.14 -9.25 -13.54
N THR A 282 -12.35 -8.71 -14.75
CA THR A 282 -12.24 -7.27 -15.03
C THR A 282 -13.62 -6.71 -15.34
N VAL A 283 -14.00 -5.61 -14.68
CA VAL A 283 -15.22 -4.86 -15.00
C VAL A 283 -14.84 -3.67 -15.87
N THR A 284 -15.54 -3.49 -16.98
CA THR A 284 -15.36 -2.36 -17.90
C THR A 284 -16.65 -1.57 -18.05
N LYS A 285 -16.51 -0.27 -18.31
CA LYS A 285 -17.62 0.59 -18.75
C LYS A 285 -17.63 0.63 -20.27
N ASP A 286 -18.74 0.27 -20.89
CA ASP A 286 -18.81 0.09 -22.35
C ASP A 286 -18.74 1.43 -23.08
N SER A 287 -19.54 2.41 -22.65
CA SER A 287 -19.58 3.72 -23.29
C SER A 287 -18.36 4.60 -22.97
N ARG A 288 -17.99 5.43 -23.94
CA ARG A 288 -17.03 6.53 -23.75
C ARG A 288 -17.65 7.63 -22.89
N THR A 289 -16.85 8.26 -22.03
CA THR A 289 -17.21 9.47 -21.28
C THR A 289 -16.34 10.66 -21.71
N ARG A 290 -16.52 11.82 -21.08
CA ARG A 290 -15.65 12.99 -21.33
C ARG A 290 -14.21 12.78 -20.81
N TYR A 291 -14.00 11.82 -19.92
CA TYR A 291 -12.74 11.60 -19.19
C TYR A 291 -12.25 10.14 -19.28
N SER A 292 -12.90 9.29 -20.07
CA SER A 292 -12.48 7.91 -20.29
C SER A 292 -12.92 7.42 -21.66
N GLU A 293 -12.09 6.59 -22.29
CA GLU A 293 -12.45 5.90 -23.53
C GLU A 293 -13.54 4.84 -23.30
N ALA A 294 -14.14 4.36 -24.39
CA ALA A 294 -15.03 3.19 -24.37
C ALA A 294 -14.27 1.93 -23.92
N GLY A 295 -14.92 1.06 -23.15
CA GLY A 295 -14.29 -0.13 -22.58
C GLY A 295 -13.33 0.15 -21.41
N HIS A 296 -13.39 1.33 -20.78
CA HIS A 296 -12.49 1.69 -19.69
C HIS A 296 -12.61 0.71 -18.51
N SER A 297 -11.47 0.20 -18.03
CA SER A 297 -11.41 -0.69 -16.86
C SER A 297 -11.80 0.06 -15.58
N ILE A 298 -12.79 -0.46 -14.87
CA ILE A 298 -13.34 0.10 -13.64
C ILE A 298 -12.79 -0.61 -12.41
N ALA A 299 -12.78 -1.94 -12.42
CA ALA A 299 -12.37 -2.76 -11.29
C ALA A 299 -11.75 -4.08 -11.77
N THR A 300 -10.91 -4.68 -10.94
CA THR A 300 -10.40 -6.04 -11.11
C THR A 300 -10.60 -6.87 -9.84
N TYR A 301 -10.84 -8.16 -9.98
CA TYR A 301 -10.99 -9.11 -8.88
C TYR A 301 -10.28 -10.41 -9.24
N GLN A 302 -9.72 -11.08 -8.25
CA GLN A 302 -9.15 -12.42 -8.41
C GLN A 302 -9.61 -13.32 -7.27
N PHE A 303 -10.05 -14.52 -7.60
CA PHE A 303 -10.51 -15.51 -6.64
C PHE A 303 -9.76 -16.84 -6.85
N PRO A 304 -9.18 -17.46 -5.81
CA PRO A 304 -8.60 -18.79 -5.92
C PRO A 304 -9.71 -19.83 -6.15
N LEU A 305 -9.61 -20.60 -7.23
CA LEU A 305 -10.56 -21.69 -7.53
C LEU A 305 -10.03 -23.05 -7.08
N LYS A 306 -8.72 -23.28 -7.24
CA LYS A 306 -8.08 -24.56 -6.92
C LYS A 306 -6.61 -24.36 -6.59
N GLU A 307 -6.14 -25.01 -5.53
CA GLU A 307 -4.72 -25.09 -5.18
C GLU A 307 -3.96 -26.05 -6.11
N ASN A 308 -2.63 -25.89 -6.18
CA ASN A 308 -1.81 -26.83 -6.93
C ASN A 308 -1.83 -28.22 -6.28
N THR A 309 -2.27 -29.21 -7.04
CA THR A 309 -2.29 -30.64 -6.69
C THR A 309 -1.42 -31.47 -7.63
N ALA A 310 -0.73 -30.82 -8.58
CA ALA A 310 0.20 -31.48 -9.48
C ALA A 310 1.35 -32.08 -8.68
N GLN A 311 1.69 -33.32 -8.99
CA GLN A 311 2.90 -33.93 -8.43
C GLN A 311 4.11 -33.29 -9.12
N PRO A 312 5.10 -32.78 -8.37
CA PRO A 312 6.32 -32.27 -8.96
C PRO A 312 6.95 -33.37 -9.82
N VAL A 313 7.17 -33.10 -11.10
CA VAL A 313 7.94 -34.01 -11.95
C VAL A 313 9.41 -33.79 -11.58
N PRO A 314 10.14 -34.80 -11.09
CA PRO A 314 11.56 -34.66 -10.82
C PRO A 314 12.27 -34.21 -12.10
N PHE A 315 13.03 -33.12 -12.04
CA PHE A 315 13.84 -32.71 -13.15
C PHE A 315 14.98 -33.74 -13.29
N ALA A 316 14.98 -34.51 -14.38
CA ALA A 316 16.02 -35.50 -14.62
C ALA A 316 16.73 -35.17 -15.94
N PRO A 317 17.77 -34.32 -15.94
CA PRO A 317 18.53 -34.05 -17.14
C PRO A 317 19.23 -35.35 -17.56
N ASN A 318 19.15 -35.67 -18.85
CA ASN A 318 19.77 -36.87 -19.44
C ASN A 318 21.29 -36.97 -19.18
N ASN A 319 21.92 -35.87 -18.80
CA ASN A 319 23.36 -35.76 -18.57
C ASN A 319 23.73 -35.59 -17.09
N ALA A 320 22.81 -35.85 -16.15
CA ALA A 320 23.12 -35.82 -14.72
C ALA A 320 24.32 -36.72 -14.43
N ARG A 321 25.29 -36.20 -13.68
CA ARG A 321 26.47 -36.95 -13.20
C ARG A 321 26.48 -36.93 -11.68
N PRO A 322 27.01 -37.98 -11.02
CA PRO A 322 27.20 -37.94 -9.58
C PRO A 322 27.92 -36.67 -9.15
N LEU A 323 27.43 -36.03 -8.09
CA LEU A 323 28.05 -34.83 -7.55
C LEU A 323 29.44 -35.16 -7.02
N THR A 324 30.42 -34.34 -7.36
CA THR A 324 31.75 -34.41 -6.77
C THR A 324 31.95 -33.29 -5.77
N LEU A 325 32.47 -33.64 -4.60
CA LEU A 325 32.79 -32.72 -3.51
C LEU A 325 34.30 -32.42 -3.52
N GLU A 326 34.68 -31.16 -3.68
CA GLU A 326 36.03 -30.68 -3.41
C GLU A 326 36.01 -29.97 -2.06
N ASP A 327 36.44 -30.67 -1.01
CA ASP A 327 36.43 -30.16 0.35
C ASP A 327 37.81 -29.69 0.80
N ASP A 328 37.99 -28.38 0.82
CA ASP A 328 39.21 -27.72 1.25
C ASP A 328 39.08 -27.18 2.67
N ARG A 329 40.19 -26.65 3.20
CA ARG A 329 40.20 -26.03 4.54
C ARG A 329 39.23 -24.85 4.67
N LEU A 330 39.12 -24.02 3.64
CA LEU A 330 38.35 -22.76 3.70
C LEU A 330 37.11 -22.76 2.82
N SER A 331 36.93 -23.78 1.99
CA SER A 331 35.86 -23.85 1.00
C SER A 331 35.38 -25.28 0.80
N CYS A 332 34.14 -25.41 0.33
CA CYS A 332 33.58 -26.66 -0.17
C CYS A 332 32.95 -26.38 -1.53
N THR A 333 33.41 -27.05 -2.58
CA THR A 333 32.84 -26.91 -3.92
C THR A 333 32.06 -28.17 -4.28
N VAL A 334 30.79 -27.98 -4.61
CA VAL A 334 29.92 -29.02 -5.15
C VAL A 334 29.89 -28.86 -6.67
N ARG A 335 30.36 -29.87 -7.42
CA ARG A 335 30.30 -29.87 -8.89
C ARG A 335 29.33 -30.93 -9.40
N GLY A 336 28.52 -30.53 -10.37
CA GLY A 336 27.73 -31.42 -11.22
C GLY A 336 28.25 -31.43 -12.65
N TYR A 337 27.40 -31.82 -13.60
CA TYR A 337 27.78 -31.97 -15.01
C TYR A 337 28.31 -30.67 -15.65
N ASN A 338 27.56 -29.59 -15.48
CA ASN A 338 27.83 -28.29 -16.11
C ASN A 338 27.73 -27.11 -15.12
N PHE A 339 27.71 -27.40 -13.83
CA PHE A 339 27.62 -26.38 -12.78
C PHE A 339 28.60 -26.67 -11.66
N ALA A 340 29.01 -25.61 -10.96
CA ALA A 340 29.80 -25.70 -9.75
C ALA A 340 29.38 -24.59 -8.78
N ILE A 341 29.17 -24.95 -7.51
CA ILE A 341 28.83 -24.00 -6.45
C ILE A 341 29.88 -24.13 -5.37
N THR A 342 30.58 -23.03 -5.08
CA THR A 342 31.61 -22.97 -4.04
C THR A 342 31.05 -22.24 -2.83
N PHE A 343 31.14 -22.89 -1.67
CA PHE A 343 30.77 -22.34 -0.37
C PHE A 343 32.02 -21.98 0.41
N SER A 344 31.97 -20.85 1.11
CA SER A 344 32.99 -20.46 2.09
C SER A 344 32.68 -21.10 3.44
N LYS A 345 33.65 -21.83 4.01
CA LYS A 345 33.56 -22.36 5.39
C LYS A 345 33.75 -21.26 6.44
N MET A 346 34.10 -20.05 6.04
CA MET A 346 34.23 -18.88 6.92
C MET A 346 32.90 -18.13 7.08
N SER A 347 32.14 -17.98 5.98
CA SER A 347 30.86 -17.26 5.98
C SER A 347 29.64 -18.19 5.99
N GLY A 348 29.80 -19.45 5.59
CA GLY A 348 28.71 -20.43 5.43
C GLY A 348 27.83 -20.16 4.21
N LYS A 349 28.36 -19.43 3.24
CA LYS A 349 27.59 -18.91 2.10
C LYS A 349 28.22 -19.34 0.79
N PRO A 350 27.42 -19.48 -0.29
CA PRO A 350 27.98 -19.61 -1.61
C PRO A 350 28.70 -18.31 -1.97
N THR A 351 29.94 -18.44 -2.42
CA THR A 351 30.80 -17.34 -2.91
C THR A 351 30.94 -17.35 -4.43
N SER A 352 30.64 -18.49 -5.06
CA SER A 352 30.65 -18.66 -6.51
C SER A 352 29.57 -19.63 -6.92
N TRP A 353 28.89 -19.33 -8.01
CA TRP A 353 27.96 -20.23 -8.69
C TRP A 353 28.20 -20.11 -10.18
N GLN A 354 28.73 -21.16 -10.79
CA GLN A 354 29.01 -21.25 -12.21
C GLN A 354 28.03 -22.21 -12.87
N VAL A 355 27.47 -21.84 -14.02
CA VAL A 355 26.68 -22.73 -14.89
C VAL A 355 27.14 -22.52 -16.33
N ASN A 356 27.52 -23.59 -17.03
CA ASN A 356 28.09 -23.54 -18.38
C ASN A 356 29.30 -22.59 -18.53
N GLY A 357 30.06 -22.37 -17.46
CA GLY A 357 31.20 -21.44 -17.42
C GLY A 357 30.83 -19.98 -17.19
N GLU A 358 29.55 -19.67 -16.97
CA GLU A 358 29.07 -18.32 -16.63
C GLU A 358 28.80 -18.17 -15.13
N SER A 359 29.26 -17.06 -14.57
CA SER A 359 29.04 -16.74 -13.15
C SER A 359 27.62 -16.20 -12.96
N LEU A 360 26.83 -16.88 -12.13
CA LEU A 360 25.48 -16.46 -11.76
C LEU A 360 25.46 -15.61 -10.50
N LEU A 361 26.43 -15.78 -9.61
CA LEU A 361 26.47 -15.07 -8.33
C LEU A 361 27.41 -13.87 -8.40
N THR A 362 26.92 -12.69 -7.99
CA THR A 362 27.70 -11.45 -7.89
C THR A 362 27.87 -10.97 -6.45
N ARG A 363 26.99 -11.41 -5.53
CA ARG A 363 27.08 -11.11 -4.09
C ARG A 363 26.51 -12.25 -3.28
N GLU A 364 27.20 -12.59 -2.18
CA GLU A 364 26.76 -13.64 -1.26
C GLU A 364 25.32 -13.42 -0.79
N PRO A 365 24.53 -14.50 -0.64
CA PRO A 365 23.20 -14.42 -0.09
C PRO A 365 23.22 -14.08 1.40
N LYS A 366 22.19 -13.40 1.88
CA LYS A 366 21.96 -13.17 3.30
C LYS A 366 20.48 -13.00 3.62
N ILE A 367 20.09 -13.48 4.80
CA ILE A 367 18.87 -12.98 5.43
C ILE A 367 19.07 -11.52 5.83
N ASN A 368 18.01 -10.74 5.74
CA ASN A 368 18.01 -9.35 6.10
C ASN A 368 16.73 -9.00 6.87
N PHE A 369 16.90 -8.26 7.97
CA PHE A 369 15.82 -7.79 8.83
C PHE A 369 15.54 -6.30 8.69
N PHE A 370 16.22 -5.63 7.76
CA PHE A 370 16.10 -4.20 7.51
C PHE A 370 15.80 -3.92 6.05
N LYS A 371 15.01 -2.89 5.75
CA LYS A 371 14.79 -2.40 4.38
C LYS A 371 14.97 -0.89 4.34
N PRO A 372 15.32 -0.29 3.18
CA PRO A 372 15.28 1.15 3.02
C PRO A 372 13.96 1.74 3.53
N MET A 373 14.09 2.86 4.22
CA MET A 373 12.99 3.50 4.93
C MET A 373 12.02 4.16 3.97
N ILE A 374 10.73 4.09 4.31
CA ILE A 374 9.68 4.93 3.71
C ILE A 374 9.29 5.99 4.75
N ASP A 375 8.71 7.09 4.30
CA ASP A 375 8.37 8.23 5.17
C ASP A 375 7.51 7.83 6.39
N ASN A 376 6.52 6.97 6.16
CA ASN A 376 5.61 6.48 7.19
C ASN A 376 6.27 5.69 8.32
N HIS A 377 7.52 5.24 8.16
CA HIS A 377 8.25 4.50 9.18
C HIS A 377 9.24 5.37 9.97
N LYS A 378 9.22 6.71 9.80
CA LYS A 378 10.18 7.60 10.47
C LYS A 378 10.18 7.42 11.99
N GLN A 379 9.01 7.30 12.60
CA GLN A 379 8.89 7.11 14.05
C GLN A 379 9.49 5.78 14.51
N GLU A 380 9.18 4.68 13.83
CA GLU A 380 9.76 3.37 14.13
C GLU A 380 11.28 3.36 13.90
N TYR A 381 11.76 4.05 12.87
CA TYR A 381 13.18 4.17 12.61
C TYR A 381 13.91 4.88 13.74
N GLU A 382 13.46 6.09 14.09
CA GLU A 382 14.09 6.92 15.11
C GLU A 382 13.94 6.32 16.52
N GLY A 383 12.81 5.68 16.82
CA GLY A 383 12.50 5.14 18.15
C GLY A 383 12.91 3.69 18.37
N LEU A 384 12.78 2.82 17.36
CA LEU A 384 12.88 1.37 17.53
C LEU A 384 14.04 0.75 16.75
N TRP A 385 14.34 1.20 15.54
CA TRP A 385 15.25 0.47 14.64
C TRP A 385 16.68 1.03 14.64
N GLN A 386 16.83 2.33 14.44
CA GLN A 386 18.14 2.99 14.40
C GLN A 386 18.89 2.88 15.73
N PRO A 387 18.27 3.17 16.91
CA PRO A 387 18.95 3.05 18.20
C PRO A 387 19.36 1.61 18.54
N ASN A 388 18.67 0.62 17.97
CA ASN A 388 18.92 -0.81 18.17
C ASN A 388 19.74 -1.43 17.03
N HIS A 389 20.33 -0.60 16.16
CA HIS A 389 21.27 -1.01 15.11
C HIS A 389 20.74 -2.06 14.10
N LEU A 390 19.43 -2.12 13.86
CA LEU A 390 18.85 -3.10 12.93
C LEU A 390 19.41 -2.97 11.51
N GLN A 391 19.76 -1.75 11.08
CA GLN A 391 20.33 -1.43 9.78
C GLN A 391 21.77 -1.92 9.56
N ILE A 392 22.48 -2.29 10.64
CA ILE A 392 23.87 -2.76 10.60
C ILE A 392 24.05 -4.14 11.27
N MET A 393 22.98 -4.95 11.33
CA MET A 393 23.08 -6.31 11.86
C MET A 393 24.14 -7.12 11.11
N GLN A 394 24.88 -7.92 11.88
CA GLN A 394 25.96 -8.75 11.40
C GLN A 394 25.58 -10.22 11.51
N GLU A 395 26.01 -11.00 10.53
CA GLU A 395 25.81 -12.43 10.50
C GLU A 395 27.14 -13.14 10.75
N HIS A 396 27.12 -14.05 11.73
CA HIS A 396 28.29 -14.81 12.15
C HIS A 396 28.01 -16.31 12.03
N LEU A 397 28.83 -17.01 11.27
CA LEU A 397 28.78 -18.47 11.17
C LEU A 397 29.15 -19.09 12.53
N ARG A 398 28.38 -20.10 12.94
CA ARG A 398 28.61 -20.88 14.16
C ARG A 398 28.97 -22.32 13.84
N ASP A 399 28.38 -22.87 12.79
CA ASP A 399 28.60 -24.24 12.39
C ASP A 399 28.38 -24.40 10.88
N PHE A 400 29.20 -25.26 10.26
CA PHE A 400 29.15 -25.60 8.85
C PHE A 400 29.29 -27.11 8.69
N ALA A 401 28.25 -27.75 8.19
CA ALA A 401 28.22 -29.19 7.95
C ALA A 401 27.93 -29.48 6.48
N VAL A 402 28.50 -30.58 6.00
CA VAL A 402 28.29 -31.11 4.67
C VAL A 402 27.81 -32.55 4.83
N GLU A 403 26.64 -32.85 4.29
CA GLU A 403 26.10 -34.20 4.26
C GLU A 403 25.92 -34.62 2.81
N GLN A 404 26.52 -35.75 2.44
CA GLN A 404 26.39 -36.31 1.10
C GLN A 404 25.62 -37.63 1.17
N SER A 405 24.58 -37.73 0.37
CA SER A 405 23.80 -38.95 0.16
C SER A 405 23.73 -39.25 -1.34
N ASP A 406 23.06 -40.35 -1.71
CA ASP A 406 23.02 -40.75 -3.12
C ASP A 406 22.21 -39.74 -3.95
N GLY A 407 22.89 -39.04 -4.86
CA GLY A 407 22.29 -38.06 -5.76
C GLY A 407 22.14 -36.63 -5.22
N GLU A 408 22.51 -36.34 -3.97
CA GLU A 408 22.40 -35.00 -3.39
C GLU A 408 23.53 -34.67 -2.39
N VAL A 409 23.77 -33.36 -2.22
CA VAL A 409 24.64 -32.78 -1.20
C VAL A 409 23.85 -31.71 -0.45
N LEU A 410 23.87 -31.79 0.87
CA LEU A 410 23.35 -30.78 1.78
C LEU A 410 24.51 -29.96 2.34
N ILE A 411 24.46 -28.64 2.16
CA ILE A 411 25.32 -27.69 2.87
C ILE A 411 24.50 -27.01 3.95
N ILE A 412 24.83 -27.27 5.20
CA ILE A 412 24.11 -26.78 6.37
C ILE A 412 24.96 -25.72 7.05
N SER A 413 24.45 -24.48 7.10
CA SER A 413 25.11 -23.37 7.79
C SER A 413 24.23 -22.86 8.92
N ARG A 414 24.76 -22.87 10.14
CA ARG A 414 24.08 -22.32 11.32
C ARG A 414 24.73 -20.99 11.65
N THR A 415 23.94 -19.92 11.65
CA THR A 415 24.44 -18.56 11.86
C THR A 415 23.72 -17.87 13.00
N VAL A 416 24.36 -16.83 13.54
CA VAL A 416 23.75 -15.89 14.47
C VAL A 416 23.75 -14.53 13.79
N ILE A 417 22.58 -13.93 13.68
CA ILE A 417 22.38 -12.59 13.13
C ILE A 417 21.98 -11.66 14.27
N ALA A 418 22.82 -10.67 14.56
CA ALA A 418 22.62 -9.77 15.70
C ALA A 418 23.09 -8.35 15.37
N PRO A 419 22.51 -7.31 15.99
CA PRO A 419 23.07 -5.97 15.90
C PRO A 419 24.38 -5.89 16.69
N PRO A 420 25.33 -5.03 16.29
CA PRO A 420 26.51 -4.74 17.11
C PRO A 420 26.10 -4.27 18.50
N VAL A 421 26.84 -4.72 19.52
CA VAL A 421 26.73 -4.35 20.95
C VAL A 421 25.43 -4.75 21.68
N PHE A 422 24.51 -5.45 21.02
CA PHE A 422 23.24 -5.88 21.62
C PHE A 422 23.13 -7.41 21.74
N ASP A 423 22.46 -7.88 22.80
CA ASP A 423 22.22 -9.30 23.07
C ASP A 423 20.81 -9.75 22.66
N PHE A 424 20.43 -9.45 21.43
CA PHE A 424 19.24 -9.98 20.78
C PHE A 424 19.51 -10.27 19.31
N GLY A 425 18.71 -11.14 18.70
CA GLY A 425 18.88 -11.47 17.29
C GLY A 425 18.14 -12.73 16.86
N MET A 426 18.66 -13.36 15.81
CA MET A 426 18.12 -14.57 15.22
C MET A 426 19.21 -15.64 15.12
N ARG A 427 18.90 -16.87 15.57
CA ARG A 427 19.70 -18.06 15.27
C ARG A 427 19.12 -18.69 14.01
N CYS A 428 19.86 -18.65 12.91
CA CYS A 428 19.38 -19.07 11.60
C CYS A 428 20.03 -20.38 11.19
N THR A 429 19.29 -21.20 10.43
CA THR A 429 19.83 -22.37 9.74
C THR A 429 19.50 -22.24 8.25
N TYR A 430 20.53 -22.30 7.41
CA TYR A 430 20.44 -22.42 5.97
C TYR A 430 20.74 -23.87 5.60
N ILE A 431 19.86 -24.48 4.82
CA ILE A 431 20.08 -25.82 4.25
C ILE A 431 20.02 -25.67 2.74
N TRP A 432 21.19 -25.74 2.11
CA TRP A 432 21.32 -25.77 0.65
C TRP A 432 21.34 -27.21 0.19
N ARG A 433 20.27 -27.65 -0.47
CA ARG A 433 20.16 -28.96 -1.08
C ARG A 433 20.49 -28.85 -2.56
N ILE A 434 21.58 -29.48 -2.96
CA ILE A 434 22.09 -29.51 -4.34
C ILE A 434 21.96 -30.94 -4.84
N THR A 435 21.28 -31.14 -5.95
CA THR A 435 21.06 -32.47 -6.54
C THR A 435 21.86 -32.63 -7.84
N ALA A 436 22.11 -33.88 -8.23
CA ALA A 436 22.91 -34.22 -9.43
C ALA A 436 22.34 -33.66 -10.75
N ASP A 437 21.05 -33.35 -10.76
CA ASP A 437 20.31 -32.71 -11.85
C ASP A 437 20.53 -31.19 -11.94
N GLY A 438 21.21 -30.58 -10.96
CA GLY A 438 21.46 -29.15 -10.89
C GLY A 438 20.40 -28.32 -10.20
N GLN A 439 19.38 -28.93 -9.59
CA GLN A 439 18.48 -28.17 -8.71
C GLN A 439 19.21 -27.73 -7.44
N VAL A 440 18.93 -26.50 -7.03
CA VAL A 440 19.44 -25.90 -5.80
C VAL A 440 18.24 -25.41 -5.01
N ASN A 441 17.95 -26.05 -3.88
CA ASN A 441 16.88 -25.67 -2.99
C ASN A 441 17.48 -25.08 -1.70
N VAL A 442 16.93 -23.96 -1.23
CA VAL A 442 17.37 -23.32 0.01
C VAL A 442 16.21 -23.34 1.00
N ALA A 443 16.34 -24.14 2.05
CA ALA A 443 15.46 -24.06 3.19
C ALA A 443 16.09 -23.15 4.25
N LEU A 444 15.26 -22.26 4.80
CA LEU A 444 15.68 -21.27 5.78
C LEU A 444 14.74 -21.31 6.98
N SER A 445 15.32 -21.37 8.18
CA SER A 445 14.59 -21.25 9.44
C SER A 445 15.35 -20.39 10.44
N GLY A 446 14.64 -19.71 11.33
CA GLY A 446 15.25 -18.86 12.36
C GLY A 446 14.47 -18.91 13.66
N GLU A 447 15.19 -18.87 14.79
CA GLU A 447 14.63 -18.71 16.13
C GLU A 447 15.15 -17.43 16.78
N ARG A 448 14.24 -16.59 17.27
CA ARG A 448 14.60 -15.34 17.95
C ARG A 448 15.25 -15.63 19.29
N TYR A 449 16.20 -14.80 19.70
CA TYR A 449 16.75 -14.81 21.05
C TYR A 449 16.95 -13.37 21.56
N GLY A 450 17.09 -13.24 22.88
CA GLY A 450 17.17 -11.95 23.55
C GLY A 450 15.82 -11.24 23.63
N ASP A 451 15.83 -10.02 24.13
CA ASP A 451 14.62 -9.24 24.37
C ASP A 451 14.54 -8.04 23.41
N TYR A 452 13.86 -8.26 22.29
CA TYR A 452 13.42 -7.21 21.38
C TYR A 452 11.96 -7.50 21.00
N PRO A 453 10.98 -6.94 21.75
CA PRO A 453 9.56 -7.26 21.58
C PRO A 453 8.88 -6.42 20.50
N HIS A 454 9.65 -5.63 19.74
CA HIS A 454 9.13 -4.67 18.78
C HIS A 454 9.08 -5.23 17.36
N ILE A 455 8.30 -4.56 16.52
CA ILE A 455 8.21 -4.85 15.09
C ILE A 455 9.56 -4.67 14.39
N ILE A 456 9.83 -5.50 13.40
CA ILE A 456 11.01 -5.40 12.52
C ILE A 456 10.59 -4.99 11.10
N PRO A 457 11.44 -4.27 10.36
CA PRO A 457 11.10 -3.75 9.02
C PRO A 457 10.71 -4.81 7.98
N CYS A 458 11.37 -5.97 8.01
CA CYS A 458 11.12 -7.09 7.09
C CYS A 458 11.75 -8.39 7.61
N ILE A 459 11.38 -9.51 7.01
CA ILE A 459 12.19 -10.73 6.98
C ILE A 459 12.37 -11.07 5.50
N GLY A 460 13.59 -10.91 4.99
CA GLY A 460 13.87 -11.11 3.57
C GLY A 460 15.16 -11.88 3.33
N PHE A 461 15.30 -12.45 2.14
CA PHE A 461 16.52 -13.08 1.65
C PHE A 461 17.00 -12.33 0.42
N THR A 462 18.26 -11.88 0.44
CA THR A 462 18.85 -11.10 -0.66
C THR A 462 20.05 -11.85 -1.22
N MET A 463 20.18 -11.88 -2.55
CA MET A 463 21.30 -12.49 -3.26
C MET A 463 21.63 -11.62 -4.47
N GLY A 464 22.92 -11.42 -4.78
CA GLY A 464 23.31 -10.73 -6.00
C GLY A 464 23.43 -11.73 -7.13
N ILE A 465 22.65 -11.55 -8.19
CA ILE A 465 22.73 -12.38 -9.40
C ILE A 465 23.34 -11.58 -10.56
N ASN A 466 23.95 -12.28 -11.50
CA ASN A 466 24.32 -11.74 -12.80
C ASN A 466 23.06 -11.72 -13.67
N GLY A 467 22.68 -10.53 -14.16
CA GLY A 467 21.41 -10.29 -14.86
C GLY A 467 21.57 -10.24 -16.38
#